data_AF-A0A7Y9MCQ4-F1
#
_entry.id   AF-A0A7Y9MCQ4-F1
#
_cell.length_a   1.000
_cell.length_b   1.000
_cell.length_c   1.000
_cell.angle_alpha   90.00
_cell.angle_beta   90.00
_cell.angle_gamma   90.00
#
_symmetry.space_group_name_H-M   'P 1'
#
loop_
_entity.id
_entity.type
_entity.pdbx_description
1 polymer ?
#
loop_
_entity_poly.entity_id
_entity_poly.type
_entity_poly.pdbx_seq_one_letter_code
_entity_poly.pdbx_strand_id
1 'polypeptide(L)'
;MTAAEERELEALRERVYGPNGGLAPDEAAVRRLQQLEEARRPTVPRRVEVDMMERPPEVPEASAPEEIPRPWWESAARELLRRLDTVPRLMIPIILAVAALVTVIVVAVILVQRLQTEPLVGSTQEVARLALDPTYDAPLMFTGEGEVQVFESFHGLRAIAGGNGAAFASGTQQTCLLVFNDAEANNADEDFFSGFVLSGCGAGGFPAVAQFPAQVDGLPDELRAAFPESALQFVYDSSTSEVVVFESPR
;
A
#
# COMPACT_ATOMS: atom_id res chain seq x y z
N MET A 1 -25.54 -18.71 22.23
CA MET A 1 -24.92 -20.02 21.94
C MET A 1 -24.79 -20.80 23.24
N THR A 2 -25.07 -22.11 23.22
CA THR A 2 -25.08 -23.00 24.38
C THR A 2 -23.79 -23.84 24.46
N ALA A 3 -23.46 -24.39 25.64
CA ALA A 3 -22.28 -25.24 25.82
C ALA A 3 -22.35 -26.57 25.03
N ALA A 4 -23.51 -26.96 24.54
CA ALA A 4 -23.67 -28.11 23.64
C ALA A 4 -23.30 -27.72 22.19
N GLU A 5 -23.76 -26.56 21.74
CA GLU A 5 -23.45 -25.99 20.42
C GLU A 5 -21.96 -25.65 20.27
N GLU A 6 -21.30 -25.22 21.35
CA GLU A 6 -19.86 -24.96 21.36
C GLU A 6 -19.03 -26.23 21.13
N ARG A 7 -19.41 -27.34 21.79
CA ARG A 7 -18.76 -28.64 21.62
C ARG A 7 -19.04 -29.23 20.24
N GLU A 8 -20.25 -29.04 19.72
CA GLU A 8 -20.61 -29.43 18.36
C GLU A 8 -19.77 -28.66 17.32
N LEU A 9 -19.61 -27.35 17.51
CA LEU A 9 -18.77 -26.49 16.65
C LEU A 9 -17.30 -26.93 16.66
N GLU A 10 -16.74 -27.22 17.84
CA GLU A 10 -15.34 -27.66 17.97
C GLU A 10 -15.10 -29.00 17.25
N ALA A 11 -15.99 -29.98 17.44
CA ALA A 11 -15.90 -31.28 16.77
C ALA A 11 -16.04 -31.18 15.25
N LEU A 12 -16.90 -30.27 14.74
CA LEU A 12 -17.03 -30.03 13.30
C LEU A 12 -15.79 -29.33 12.72
N ARG A 13 -15.19 -28.38 13.45
CA ARG A 13 -13.96 -27.68 13.03
C ARG A 13 -12.75 -28.62 13.00
N GLU A 14 -12.62 -29.52 13.97
CA GLU A 14 -11.54 -30.51 13.97
C GLU A 14 -11.67 -31.48 12.78
N ARG A 15 -12.90 -31.85 12.40
CA ARG A 15 -13.15 -32.72 11.23
C ARG A 15 -12.85 -32.03 9.89
N VAL A 16 -13.06 -30.73 9.77
CA VAL A 16 -12.84 -29.97 8.52
C VAL A 16 -11.43 -29.42 8.42
N TYR A 17 -10.95 -28.79 9.50
CA TYR A 17 -9.71 -28.04 9.55
C TYR A 17 -8.59 -28.77 10.32
N GLY A 18 -8.85 -29.96 10.85
CA GLY A 18 -7.86 -30.74 11.57
C GLY A 18 -6.83 -31.43 10.66
N PRO A 19 -5.85 -32.13 11.26
CA PRO A 19 -4.69 -32.68 10.54
C PRO A 19 -5.04 -33.69 9.42
N ASN A 20 -6.23 -34.29 9.49
CA ASN A 20 -6.78 -35.21 8.48
C ASN A 20 -8.09 -34.66 7.88
N GLY A 21 -8.19 -33.34 7.72
CA GLY A 21 -9.42 -32.63 7.36
C GLY A 21 -10.10 -33.17 6.10
N GLY A 22 -11.39 -33.48 6.20
CA GLY A 22 -12.19 -33.97 5.07
C GLY A 22 -13.66 -34.18 5.40
N LEU A 23 -14.51 -33.21 5.04
CA LEU A 23 -15.98 -33.38 4.95
C LEU A 23 -16.49 -33.43 3.52
N ALA A 24 -15.65 -33.88 2.58
CA ALA A 24 -15.98 -33.92 1.16
C ALA A 24 -17.33 -34.62 0.82
N PRO A 25 -17.87 -35.59 1.59
CA PRO A 25 -19.17 -36.17 1.27
C PRO A 25 -20.38 -35.65 2.08
N ASP A 26 -20.21 -34.77 3.08
CA ASP A 26 -21.31 -34.43 4.02
C ASP A 26 -21.67 -32.93 3.99
N GLU A 27 -22.46 -32.53 2.99
CA GLU A 27 -22.98 -31.17 2.83
C GLU A 27 -23.88 -30.70 3.99
N ALA A 28 -24.52 -31.63 4.71
CA ALA A 28 -25.34 -31.28 5.87
C ALA A 28 -24.46 -30.84 7.05
N ALA A 29 -23.34 -31.52 7.28
CA ALA A 29 -22.37 -31.14 8.30
C ALA A 29 -21.68 -29.79 8.00
N VAL A 30 -21.40 -29.49 6.73
CA VAL A 30 -20.84 -28.18 6.33
C VAL A 30 -21.83 -27.05 6.59
N ARG A 31 -23.11 -27.22 6.23
CA ARG A 31 -24.15 -26.21 6.51
C ARG A 31 -24.36 -26.00 8.01
N ARG A 32 -24.31 -27.07 8.80
CA ARG A 32 -24.43 -26.99 10.27
C ARG A 32 -23.23 -26.25 10.89
N LEU A 33 -22.02 -26.49 10.39
CA LEU A 33 -20.82 -25.76 10.81
C LEU A 33 -20.95 -24.25 10.53
N GLN A 34 -21.37 -23.86 9.33
CA GLN A 34 -21.54 -22.45 8.95
C GLN A 34 -22.55 -21.73 9.86
N GLN A 35 -23.68 -22.37 10.17
CA GLN A 35 -24.69 -21.82 11.09
C GLN A 35 -24.11 -21.55 12.49
N LEU A 36 -23.28 -22.47 13.00
CA LEU A 36 -22.68 -22.34 14.33
C LEU A 36 -21.57 -21.29 14.36
N GLU A 37 -20.80 -21.14 13.27
CA GLU A 37 -19.78 -20.08 13.13
C GLU A 37 -20.41 -18.68 13.05
N GLU A 38 -21.52 -18.54 12.32
CA GLU A 38 -22.25 -17.28 12.22
C GLU A 38 -22.93 -16.91 13.54
N ALA A 39 -23.50 -17.89 14.25
CA ALA A 39 -24.07 -17.70 15.59
C ALA A 39 -23.03 -17.28 16.65
N ARG A 40 -21.75 -17.58 16.42
CA ARG A 40 -20.63 -17.17 17.29
C ARG A 40 -20.03 -15.82 16.89
N ARG A 41 -20.35 -15.29 15.71
CA ARG A 41 -19.76 -14.06 15.20
C ARG A 41 -20.16 -12.88 16.12
N PRO A 42 -19.19 -12.16 16.72
CA PRO A 42 -19.52 -11.02 17.57
C PRO A 42 -20.18 -9.92 16.73
N THR A 43 -21.35 -9.45 17.17
CA THR A 43 -22.06 -8.31 16.57
C THR A 43 -21.27 -7.04 16.83
N VAL A 44 -20.59 -6.53 15.80
CA VAL A 44 -19.97 -5.20 15.83
C VAL A 44 -21.09 -4.15 15.78
N PRO A 45 -21.19 -3.21 16.73
CA PRO A 45 -22.22 -2.17 16.68
C PRO A 45 -22.06 -1.30 15.43
N ARG A 46 -23.14 -1.22 14.65
CA ARG A 46 -23.27 -0.34 13.48
C ARG A 46 -23.11 1.11 13.96
N ARG A 47 -22.04 1.78 13.54
CA ARG A 47 -21.81 3.21 13.79
C ARG A 47 -22.97 3.98 13.16
N VAL A 48 -23.66 4.79 13.97
CA VAL A 48 -24.79 5.62 13.57
C VAL A 48 -24.31 6.62 12.50
N GLU A 49 -24.90 6.51 11.33
CA GLU A 49 -24.74 7.44 10.21
C GLU A 49 -25.67 8.63 10.46
N VAL A 50 -25.10 9.82 10.62
CA VAL A 50 -25.88 11.04 10.86
C VAL A 50 -26.39 11.52 9.51
N ASP A 51 -27.69 11.32 9.33
CA ASP A 51 -28.53 11.86 8.26
C ASP A 51 -28.54 13.40 8.31
N MET A 52 -27.90 14.05 7.34
CA MET A 52 -28.12 15.46 7.04
C MET A 52 -28.94 15.58 5.76
N MET A 53 -30.25 15.46 5.93
CA MET A 53 -31.27 15.79 4.95
C MET A 53 -31.18 17.28 4.55
N GLU A 54 -31.13 17.50 3.25
CA GLU A 54 -31.16 18.77 2.52
C GLU A 54 -32.26 19.75 2.96
N ARG A 55 -31.86 21.02 3.14
CA ARG A 55 -32.73 22.19 2.98
C ARG A 55 -32.03 23.17 2.04
N PRO A 56 -32.60 23.52 0.86
CA PRO A 56 -31.99 24.51 -0.02
C PRO A 56 -32.24 25.92 0.53
N PRO A 57 -31.21 26.78 0.66
CA PRO A 57 -31.42 28.20 0.86
C PRO A 57 -31.50 28.93 -0.48
N GLU A 58 -32.43 29.88 -0.55
CA GLU A 58 -32.59 30.88 -1.62
C GLU A 58 -31.26 31.58 -1.95
N VAL A 59 -31.03 31.82 -3.25
CA VAL A 59 -29.88 32.57 -3.77
C VAL A 59 -30.14 34.07 -3.57
N PRO A 60 -29.35 34.80 -2.75
CA PRO A 60 -29.34 36.25 -2.78
C PRO A 60 -28.38 36.75 -3.86
N GLU A 61 -28.86 37.77 -4.51
CA GLU A 61 -28.26 38.59 -5.56
C GLU A 61 -26.82 39.02 -5.26
N ALA A 62 -25.99 39.02 -6.31
CA ALA A 62 -24.57 39.29 -6.30
C ALA A 62 -24.20 40.60 -5.57
N SER A 63 -23.38 40.47 -4.54
CA SER A 63 -22.76 41.59 -3.84
C SER A 63 -21.25 41.38 -3.71
N ALA A 64 -20.51 42.16 -4.53
CA ALA A 64 -19.07 42.47 -4.47
C ALA A 64 -18.06 41.29 -4.48
N PRO A 65 -16.86 41.44 -5.07
CA PRO A 65 -15.83 40.42 -4.98
C PRO A 65 -15.39 40.27 -3.52
N GLU A 66 -15.69 39.12 -2.94
CA GLU A 66 -15.22 38.70 -1.63
C GLU A 66 -13.69 38.61 -1.68
N GLU A 67 -13.03 39.47 -0.90
CA GLU A 67 -11.58 39.42 -0.71
C GLU A 67 -11.21 38.06 -0.13
N ILE A 68 -10.56 37.22 -0.95
CA ILE A 68 -9.98 35.95 -0.54
C ILE A 68 -9.16 36.19 0.74
N PRO A 69 -9.45 35.50 1.86
CA PRO A 69 -8.66 35.64 3.07
C PRO A 69 -7.21 35.31 2.75
N ARG A 70 -6.34 36.32 2.89
CA ARG A 70 -4.90 36.13 2.67
C ARG A 70 -4.43 34.95 3.51
N PRO A 71 -3.70 34.00 2.93
CA PRO A 71 -3.30 32.82 3.65
C PRO A 71 -2.38 33.22 4.82
N TRP A 72 -2.61 32.61 5.98
CA TRP A 72 -2.02 32.98 7.28
C TRP A 72 -0.48 32.97 7.31
N TRP A 73 0.18 32.36 6.32
CA TRP A 73 1.63 32.40 6.18
C TRP A 73 2.15 33.75 5.69
N GLU A 74 1.32 34.61 5.06
CA GLU A 74 1.73 35.96 4.65
C GLU A 74 2.04 36.88 5.83
N SER A 75 1.35 36.70 6.95
CA SER A 75 1.62 37.47 8.18
C SER A 75 2.84 36.90 8.92
N ALA A 76 2.98 35.57 8.96
CA ALA A 76 4.14 34.90 9.54
C ALA A 76 5.44 35.21 8.78
N ALA A 77 5.40 35.22 7.44
CA ALA A 77 6.53 35.57 6.59
C ALA A 77 6.93 37.05 6.76
N ARG A 78 5.95 37.96 6.85
CA ARG A 78 6.21 39.40 7.09
C ARG A 78 6.83 39.67 8.46
N GLU A 79 6.41 38.93 9.48
CA GLU A 79 6.98 39.04 10.82
C GLU A 79 8.42 38.50 10.89
N LEU A 80 8.71 37.39 10.18
CA LEU A 80 10.07 36.88 10.00
C LEU A 80 10.97 37.86 9.25
N LEU A 81 10.47 38.49 8.18
CA LEU A 81 11.19 39.49 7.37
C LEU A 81 11.51 40.77 8.16
N ARG A 82 10.58 41.27 8.99
CA ARG A 82 10.85 42.43 9.87
C ARG A 82 11.91 42.16 10.93
N ARG A 83 12.00 40.93 11.41
CA ARG A 83 13.04 40.52 12.36
C ARG A 83 14.41 40.39 11.71
N LEU A 84 14.47 40.22 10.38
CA LEU A 84 15.72 40.22 9.62
C LEU A 84 16.32 41.63 9.45
N ASP A 85 15.49 42.70 9.46
CA ASP A 85 15.95 44.10 9.35
C ASP A 85 16.65 44.64 10.61
N THR A 86 16.45 44.00 11.76
CA THR A 86 17.11 44.36 13.04
C THR A 86 18.37 43.54 13.32
N VAL A 87 18.73 42.63 12.43
CA VAL A 87 19.92 41.79 12.59
C VAL A 87 21.16 42.63 12.29
N PRO A 88 22.09 42.82 13.25
CA PRO A 88 23.35 43.50 12.94
C PRO A 88 24.05 42.72 11.83
N ARG A 89 24.58 43.42 10.81
CA ARG A 89 25.22 42.81 9.62
C ARG A 89 26.27 41.72 9.95
N LEU A 90 26.81 41.75 11.15
CA LEU A 90 27.75 40.76 11.71
C LEU A 90 27.14 39.37 11.97
N MET A 91 25.82 39.27 12.16
CA MET A 91 25.10 38.01 12.44
C MET A 91 24.65 37.28 11.17
N ILE A 92 24.66 37.94 10.02
CA ILE A 92 24.36 37.35 8.70
C ILE A 92 25.21 36.10 8.41
N PRO A 93 26.55 36.10 8.59
CA PRO A 93 27.37 34.90 8.34
C PRO A 93 27.05 33.75 9.30
N ILE A 94 26.66 34.04 10.55
CA ILE A 94 26.29 33.03 11.54
C ILE A 94 24.97 32.36 11.15
N ILE A 95 23.97 33.15 10.74
CA ILE A 95 22.68 32.63 10.29
C ILE A 95 22.85 31.77 9.04
N LEU A 96 23.67 32.21 8.08
CA LEU A 96 24.01 31.42 6.89
C LEU A 96 24.71 30.10 7.23
N ALA A 97 25.67 30.12 8.16
CA ALA A 97 26.37 28.93 8.62
C ALA A 97 25.42 27.94 9.33
N VAL A 98 24.50 28.43 10.16
CA VAL A 98 23.49 27.59 10.82
C VAL A 98 22.51 27.01 9.80
N ALA A 99 22.04 27.80 8.84
CA ALA A 99 21.14 27.31 7.78
C ALA A 99 21.80 26.24 6.92
N ALA A 100 23.09 26.41 6.57
CA ALA A 100 23.89 25.41 5.86
C ALA A 100 24.07 24.13 6.69
N LEU A 101 24.32 24.25 7.99
CA LEU A 101 24.44 23.10 8.88
C LEU A 101 23.13 22.32 8.99
N VAL A 102 21.99 23.01 9.15
CA VAL A 102 20.66 22.40 9.23
C VAL A 102 20.32 21.69 7.93
N THR A 103 20.62 22.28 6.78
CA THR A 103 20.38 21.62 5.48
C THR A 103 21.25 20.37 5.32
N VAL A 104 22.52 20.40 5.71
CA VAL A 104 23.38 19.20 5.72
C VAL A 104 22.82 18.11 6.64
N ILE A 105 22.35 18.46 7.84
CA ILE A 105 21.76 17.50 8.78
C ILE A 105 20.48 16.90 8.20
N VAL A 106 19.58 17.72 7.64
CA VAL A 106 18.33 17.24 7.03
C VAL A 106 18.62 16.32 5.85
N VAL A 107 19.55 16.69 4.97
CA VAL A 107 19.97 15.85 3.84
C VAL A 107 20.59 14.55 4.33
N ALA A 108 21.43 14.59 5.37
CA ALA A 108 22.01 13.39 5.97
C ALA A 108 20.96 12.48 6.61
N VAL A 109 19.97 13.04 7.32
CA VAL A 109 18.87 12.27 7.91
C VAL A 109 18.00 11.62 6.83
N ILE A 110 17.69 12.34 5.74
CA ILE A 110 16.93 11.78 4.61
C ILE A 110 17.72 10.64 3.95
N LEU A 111 19.03 10.81 3.74
CA LEU A 111 19.90 9.75 3.18
C LEU A 111 19.98 8.52 4.11
N VAL A 112 20.05 8.73 5.43
CA VAL A 112 20.09 7.63 6.41
C VAL A 112 18.75 6.92 6.52
N GLN A 113 17.62 7.64 6.46
CA GLN A 113 16.30 7.01 6.43
C GLN A 113 16.08 6.18 5.17
N ARG A 114 16.64 6.59 4.02
CA ARG A 114 16.61 5.78 2.78
C ARG A 114 17.43 4.49 2.86
N LEU A 115 18.43 4.41 3.74
CA LEU A 115 19.24 3.20 3.92
C LEU A 115 18.58 2.17 4.85
N GLN A 116 17.55 2.54 5.62
CA GLN A 116 16.93 1.64 6.61
C GLN A 116 15.91 0.65 6.05
N THR A 117 15.66 0.64 4.74
CA THR A 117 15.06 -0.52 4.07
C THR A 117 16.14 -1.60 3.87
N GLU A 118 16.86 -1.94 4.93
CA GLU A 118 17.92 -2.94 4.91
C GLU A 118 17.25 -4.32 4.89
N PRO A 119 17.39 -5.12 3.81
CA PRO A 119 16.72 -6.41 3.76
C PRO A 119 17.36 -7.33 4.80
N LEU A 120 16.56 -8.20 5.41
CA LEU A 120 16.96 -9.10 6.50
C LEU A 120 18.07 -10.12 6.14
N VAL A 121 18.73 -10.02 4.98
CA VAL A 121 19.70 -11.02 4.49
C VAL A 121 20.89 -10.32 3.83
N GLY A 122 22.08 -10.46 4.42
CA GLY A 122 23.32 -9.72 4.10
C GLY A 122 23.97 -9.95 2.73
N SER A 123 23.22 -10.39 1.72
CA SER A 123 23.66 -10.54 0.32
C SER A 123 22.70 -9.89 -0.68
N THR A 124 21.77 -9.06 -0.21
CA THR A 124 20.76 -8.40 -1.06
C THR A 124 21.25 -7.01 -1.48
N GLN A 125 21.17 -6.71 -2.76
CA GLN A 125 21.53 -5.42 -3.34
C GLN A 125 20.27 -4.70 -3.82
N GLU A 126 20.11 -3.42 -3.49
CA GLU A 126 19.09 -2.58 -4.10
C GLU A 126 19.46 -2.33 -5.57
N VAL A 127 18.57 -2.70 -6.49
CA VAL A 127 18.78 -2.56 -7.94
C VAL A 127 17.85 -1.54 -8.57
N ALA A 128 16.73 -1.20 -7.92
CA ALA A 128 15.83 -0.14 -8.35
C ALA A 128 14.93 0.38 -7.22
N ARG A 129 14.43 1.60 -7.43
CA ARG A 129 13.33 2.21 -6.69
C ARG A 129 12.32 2.73 -7.69
N LEU A 130 11.11 2.20 -7.63
CA LEU A 130 10.03 2.47 -8.57
C LEU A 130 9.13 3.54 -7.97
N ALA A 131 9.01 4.68 -8.66
CA ALA A 131 8.10 5.75 -8.26
C ALA A 131 6.67 5.44 -8.69
N LEU A 132 5.70 6.24 -8.21
CA LEU A 132 4.34 6.19 -8.73
C LEU A 132 4.31 6.57 -10.21
N ASP A 133 3.53 5.81 -10.98
CA ASP A 133 3.22 6.11 -12.38
C ASP A 133 1.75 6.56 -12.48
N PRO A 134 1.48 7.87 -12.45
CA PRO A 134 0.10 8.38 -12.50
C PRO A 134 -0.52 8.31 -13.90
N THR A 135 0.24 7.86 -14.91
CA THR A 135 -0.23 7.81 -16.30
C THR A 135 -0.72 6.42 -16.70
N TYR A 136 -0.48 5.42 -15.86
CA TYR A 136 -0.88 4.05 -16.11
C TYR A 136 -2.17 3.72 -15.36
N ASP A 137 -3.18 3.31 -16.14
CA ASP A 137 -4.44 2.82 -15.59
C ASP A 137 -4.34 1.31 -15.34
N ALA A 138 -4.36 0.91 -14.07
CA ALA A 138 -4.33 -0.50 -13.70
C ALA A 138 -5.60 -1.22 -14.16
N PRO A 139 -5.49 -2.46 -14.69
CA PRO A 139 -6.67 -3.26 -15.08
C PRO A 139 -7.67 -3.41 -13.94
N LEU A 140 -8.97 -3.27 -14.26
CA LEU A 140 -10.07 -3.34 -13.30
C LEU A 140 -10.06 -4.62 -12.45
N MET A 141 -9.61 -5.72 -13.04
CA MET A 141 -9.49 -7.01 -12.35
C MET A 141 -8.53 -6.99 -11.16
N PHE A 142 -7.60 -6.03 -11.10
CA PHE A 142 -6.70 -5.85 -9.97
C PHE A 142 -7.18 -4.76 -9.01
N THR A 143 -7.77 -3.68 -9.54
CA THR A 143 -8.27 -2.58 -8.70
C THR A 143 -9.54 -2.97 -7.94
N GLY A 144 -10.40 -3.79 -8.54
CA GLY A 144 -11.75 -4.01 -8.01
C GLY A 144 -12.49 -2.67 -7.83
N GLU A 145 -13.07 -2.47 -6.66
CA GLU A 145 -13.72 -1.20 -6.26
C GLU A 145 -12.79 -0.29 -5.45
N GLY A 146 -11.56 -0.74 -5.16
CA GLY A 146 -10.58 -0.02 -4.36
C GLY A 146 -9.62 0.83 -5.17
N GLU A 147 -9.03 1.83 -4.52
CA GLU A 147 -7.93 2.60 -5.09
C GLU A 147 -6.62 1.83 -4.92
N VAL A 148 -5.82 1.82 -5.99
CA VAL A 148 -4.48 1.22 -5.99
C VAL A 148 -3.45 2.26 -6.41
N GLN A 149 -2.27 2.17 -5.82
CA GLN A 149 -1.09 2.90 -6.25
C GLN A 149 -0.37 2.08 -7.29
N VAL A 150 -0.15 2.67 -8.47
CA VAL A 150 0.59 2.03 -9.57
C VAL A 150 2.00 2.59 -9.61
N PHE A 151 2.99 1.70 -9.78
CA PHE A 151 4.39 2.06 -9.86
C PHE A 151 4.93 1.93 -11.29
N GLU A 152 6.06 2.57 -11.54
CA GLU A 152 6.83 2.47 -12.79
C GLU A 152 7.12 1.00 -13.18
N SER A 153 7.22 0.75 -14.48
CA SER A 153 7.61 -0.55 -15.00
C SER A 153 9.07 -0.88 -14.68
N PHE A 154 9.34 -2.14 -14.35
CA PHE A 154 10.68 -2.66 -14.10
C PHE A 154 10.89 -3.93 -14.93
N HIS A 155 11.66 -3.82 -16.03
CA HIS A 155 11.97 -4.94 -16.92
C HIS A 155 10.72 -5.76 -17.33
N GLY A 156 9.66 -5.05 -17.73
CA GLY A 156 8.43 -5.66 -18.23
C GLY A 156 7.50 -6.16 -17.13
N LEU A 157 7.91 -6.04 -15.87
CA LEU A 157 7.03 -6.19 -14.72
C LEU A 157 6.48 -4.83 -14.30
N ARG A 158 5.32 -4.87 -13.67
CA ARG A 158 4.73 -3.73 -12.97
C ARG A 158 4.29 -4.15 -11.59
N ALA A 159 4.37 -3.21 -10.65
CA ALA A 159 3.89 -3.38 -9.31
C ALA A 159 2.69 -2.46 -9.06
N ILE A 160 1.74 -2.93 -8.26
CA ILE A 160 0.66 -2.11 -7.70
C ILE A 160 0.52 -2.42 -6.20
N ALA A 161 0.21 -1.39 -5.41
CA ALA A 161 -0.06 -1.52 -3.98
C ALA A 161 -1.49 -1.08 -3.69
N GLY A 162 -2.25 -1.93 -3.01
CA GLY A 162 -3.66 -1.69 -2.74
C GLY A 162 -4.09 -2.30 -1.42
N GLY A 163 -5.11 -1.72 -0.80
CA GLY A 163 -5.67 -2.19 0.46
C GLY A 163 -7.14 -2.55 0.32
N ASN A 164 -7.98 -1.99 1.19
CA ASN A 164 -9.41 -2.25 1.19
C ASN A 164 -10.05 -1.99 -0.19
N GLY A 165 -10.77 -2.99 -0.71
CA GLY A 165 -11.46 -2.90 -2.01
C GLY A 165 -10.63 -3.34 -3.22
N ALA A 166 -9.30 -3.46 -3.08
CA ALA A 166 -8.46 -4.02 -4.12
C ALA A 166 -8.75 -5.52 -4.30
N ALA A 167 -8.87 -5.99 -5.54
CA ALA A 167 -9.27 -7.37 -5.83
C ALA A 167 -8.28 -8.42 -5.29
N PHE A 168 -7.02 -8.04 -5.12
CA PHE A 168 -5.94 -8.88 -4.59
C PHE A 168 -5.74 -8.73 -3.06
N ALA A 169 -6.57 -7.94 -2.38
CA ALA A 169 -6.48 -7.72 -0.94
C ALA A 169 -7.69 -8.34 -0.22
N SER A 170 -7.44 -9.28 0.70
CA SER A 170 -8.52 -9.99 1.41
C SER A 170 -8.95 -9.34 2.73
N GLY A 171 -8.54 -8.09 3.02
CA GLY A 171 -8.73 -7.49 4.34
C GLY A 171 -8.66 -5.97 4.34
N THR A 172 -9.32 -5.34 5.34
CA THR A 172 -9.56 -3.89 5.38
C THR A 172 -8.39 -3.07 5.95
N GLN A 173 -7.41 -3.73 6.57
CA GLN A 173 -6.29 -3.07 7.28
C GLN A 173 -4.90 -3.53 6.80
N GLN A 174 -4.85 -4.26 5.68
CA GLN A 174 -3.60 -4.73 5.09
C GLN A 174 -3.40 -4.06 3.75
N THR A 175 -2.17 -3.62 3.49
CA THR A 175 -1.75 -3.24 2.14
C THR A 175 -1.12 -4.48 1.51
N CYS A 176 -1.53 -4.80 0.30
CA CYS A 176 -0.96 -5.86 -0.50
C CYS A 176 -0.18 -5.25 -1.66
N LEU A 177 0.90 -5.91 -2.03
CA LEU A 177 1.71 -5.61 -3.19
C LEU A 177 1.48 -6.73 -4.21
N LEU A 178 1.06 -6.35 -5.41
CA LEU A 178 0.90 -7.26 -6.53
C LEU A 178 1.97 -6.92 -7.57
N VAL A 179 2.70 -7.92 -8.05
CA VAL A 179 3.67 -7.81 -9.13
C VAL A 179 3.22 -8.70 -10.28
N PHE A 180 3.14 -8.14 -11.48
CA PHE A 180 2.62 -8.83 -12.65
C PHE A 180 3.36 -8.43 -13.93
N ASN A 181 3.19 -9.23 -14.99
CA ASN A 181 3.69 -8.91 -16.32
C ASN A 181 2.86 -7.79 -16.96
N ASP A 182 3.49 -6.65 -17.24
CA ASP A 182 2.82 -5.44 -17.75
C ASP A 182 2.19 -5.69 -19.13
N ALA A 183 2.92 -6.37 -20.02
CA ALA A 183 2.43 -6.65 -21.37
C ALA A 183 1.20 -7.56 -21.35
N GLU A 184 1.17 -8.58 -20.48
CA GLU A 184 0.03 -9.49 -20.37
C GLU A 184 -1.19 -8.82 -19.72
N ALA A 185 -0.96 -7.91 -18.77
CA ALA A 185 -2.03 -7.17 -18.12
C ALA A 185 -2.75 -6.21 -19.08
N ASN A 186 -2.01 -5.56 -19.98
CA ASN A 186 -2.58 -4.67 -21.00
C ASN A 186 -3.34 -5.42 -22.12
N ASN A 187 -3.06 -6.71 -22.29
CA ASN A 187 -3.70 -7.58 -23.28
C ASN A 187 -4.72 -8.54 -22.66
N ALA A 188 -4.99 -8.42 -21.35
CA ALA A 188 -5.96 -9.27 -20.67
C ALA A 188 -7.38 -8.85 -21.10
N ASP A 189 -8.14 -9.79 -21.64
CA ASP A 189 -9.59 -9.65 -21.75
C ASP A 189 -10.19 -9.64 -20.33
N GLU A 190 -11.34 -8.97 -20.15
CA GLU A 190 -11.95 -8.64 -18.84
C GLU A 190 -12.10 -9.83 -17.86
N ASP A 191 -12.07 -11.08 -18.36
CA ASP A 191 -12.36 -12.29 -17.60
C ASP A 191 -11.16 -13.22 -17.36
N PHE A 192 -9.98 -13.01 -17.98
CA PHE A 192 -8.88 -13.96 -17.84
C PHE A 192 -7.48 -13.36 -17.98
N PHE A 193 -6.68 -13.49 -16.91
CA PHE A 193 -5.25 -13.22 -16.93
C PHE A 193 -4.48 -14.55 -16.91
N SER A 194 -3.69 -14.78 -17.96
CA SER A 194 -2.88 -16.00 -18.13
C SER A 194 -1.41 -15.82 -17.75
N GLY A 195 -1.08 -14.65 -17.21
CA GLY A 195 0.29 -14.21 -17.01
C GLY A 195 0.90 -14.52 -15.66
N PHE A 196 2.16 -14.13 -15.50
CA PHE A 196 2.80 -14.12 -14.19
C PHE A 196 2.14 -13.08 -13.29
N VAL A 197 1.65 -13.51 -12.12
CA VAL A 197 1.17 -12.63 -11.05
C VAL A 197 1.59 -13.20 -9.70
N LEU A 198 2.12 -12.34 -8.84
CA LEU A 198 2.48 -12.66 -7.48
C LEU A 198 1.98 -11.57 -6.54
N SER A 199 1.31 -11.96 -5.45
CA SER A 199 0.83 -11.04 -4.42
C SER A 199 1.49 -11.33 -3.08
N GLY A 200 1.80 -10.29 -2.32
CA GLY A 200 2.20 -10.40 -0.92
C GLY A 200 1.63 -9.26 -0.09
N CYS A 201 0.93 -9.61 0.99
CA CYS A 201 0.32 -8.64 1.89
C CYS A 201 1.21 -8.34 3.09
N GLY A 202 1.30 -7.06 3.43
CA GLY A 202 1.88 -6.61 4.69
C GLY A 202 0.97 -6.95 5.87
N ALA A 203 1.55 -6.95 7.06
CA ALA A 203 0.84 -7.25 8.29
C ALA A 203 1.40 -6.42 9.45
N GLY A 204 0.60 -5.50 9.99
CA GLY A 204 1.05 -4.61 11.06
C GLY A 204 2.25 -3.76 10.61
N GLY A 205 3.40 -3.88 11.30
CA GLY A 205 4.63 -3.19 10.94
C GLY A 205 5.44 -3.83 9.81
N PHE A 206 5.02 -5.00 9.31
CA PHE A 206 5.69 -5.66 8.18
C PHE A 206 5.18 -5.09 6.85
N PRO A 207 6.09 -4.63 5.97
CA PRO A 207 5.70 -4.11 4.66
C PRO A 207 5.13 -5.21 3.77
N ALA A 208 4.45 -4.79 2.71
CA ALA A 208 4.01 -5.71 1.66
C ALA A 208 5.21 -6.10 0.79
N VAL A 209 5.43 -7.41 0.60
CA VAL A 209 6.61 -7.94 -0.08
C VAL A 209 6.23 -9.05 -1.04
N ALA A 210 6.75 -8.99 -2.27
CA ALA A 210 6.63 -10.03 -3.29
C ALA A 210 8.02 -10.48 -3.72
N GLN A 211 8.29 -11.80 -3.69
CA GLN A 211 9.63 -12.33 -3.99
C GLN A 211 9.57 -13.62 -4.81
N PHE A 212 10.48 -13.76 -5.77
CA PHE A 212 10.51 -14.89 -6.69
C PHE A 212 11.91 -15.05 -7.31
N PRO A 213 12.30 -16.28 -7.71
CA PRO A 213 13.47 -16.47 -8.58
C PRO A 213 13.23 -15.79 -9.93
N ALA A 214 14.25 -15.11 -10.48
CA ALA A 214 14.12 -14.44 -11.78
C ALA A 214 13.84 -15.44 -12.92
N GLN A 215 14.18 -16.72 -12.75
CA GLN A 215 14.11 -17.75 -13.79
C GLN A 215 12.79 -18.55 -13.78
N VAL A 216 11.73 -17.98 -13.24
CA VAL A 216 10.38 -18.57 -13.28
C VAL A 216 9.78 -18.40 -14.68
N ASP A 217 9.11 -19.44 -15.17
CA ASP A 217 8.38 -19.39 -16.43
C ASP A 217 7.25 -18.35 -16.39
N GLY A 218 7.02 -17.64 -17.50
CA GLY A 218 6.04 -16.56 -17.60
C GLY A 218 6.57 -15.16 -17.26
N LEU A 219 7.82 -15.06 -16.78
CA LEU A 219 8.50 -13.76 -16.60
C LEU A 219 9.04 -13.19 -17.93
N PRO A 220 9.08 -11.84 -18.08
CA PRO A 220 9.62 -11.18 -19.26
C PRO A 220 11.06 -11.61 -19.59
N ASP A 221 11.38 -11.73 -20.88
CA ASP A 221 12.72 -12.10 -21.36
C ASP A 221 13.79 -11.10 -20.90
N GLU A 222 13.46 -9.82 -20.89
CA GLU A 222 14.38 -8.75 -20.47
C GLU A 222 14.74 -8.84 -18.99
N LEU A 223 13.82 -9.26 -18.13
CA LEU A 223 14.08 -9.50 -16.72
C LEU A 223 15.01 -10.70 -16.52
N ARG A 224 14.70 -11.83 -17.17
CA ARG A 224 15.47 -13.07 -17.10
C ARG A 224 16.90 -12.90 -17.63
N ALA A 225 17.08 -12.05 -18.63
CA ALA A 225 18.39 -11.72 -19.19
C ALA A 225 19.19 -10.77 -18.29
N ALA A 226 18.53 -9.82 -17.61
CA ALA A 226 19.18 -8.87 -16.72
C ALA A 226 19.61 -9.49 -15.38
N PHE A 227 18.83 -10.44 -14.84
CA PHE A 227 19.04 -11.05 -13.52
C PHE A 227 19.21 -12.57 -13.59
N PRO A 228 20.22 -13.09 -14.31
CA PRO A 228 20.41 -14.53 -14.47
C PRO A 228 20.78 -15.18 -13.13
N GLU A 229 20.12 -16.30 -12.80
CA GLU A 229 20.34 -17.06 -11.55
C GLU A 229 20.07 -16.28 -10.24
N SER A 230 19.44 -15.11 -10.30
CA SER A 230 19.13 -14.31 -9.11
C SER A 230 17.70 -14.54 -8.60
N ALA A 231 17.43 -14.12 -7.38
CA ALA A 231 16.09 -13.93 -6.84
C ALA A 231 15.82 -12.44 -6.65
N LEU A 232 14.60 -12.02 -6.94
CA LEU A 232 14.15 -10.65 -6.79
C LEU A 232 13.17 -10.54 -5.63
N GLN A 233 13.22 -9.41 -4.94
CA GLN A 233 12.28 -9.05 -3.88
C GLN A 233 11.82 -7.60 -4.08
N PHE A 234 10.52 -7.41 -4.21
CA PHE A 234 9.86 -6.12 -4.27
C PHE A 234 9.29 -5.82 -2.90
N VAL A 235 9.64 -4.66 -2.34
CA VAL A 235 9.22 -4.21 -1.01
C VAL A 235 8.49 -2.88 -1.16
N TYR A 236 7.23 -2.82 -0.73
CA TYR A 236 6.50 -1.56 -0.71
C TYR A 236 6.91 -0.72 0.50
N ASP A 237 7.46 0.46 0.24
CA ASP A 237 7.79 1.47 1.24
C ASP A 237 6.62 2.47 1.33
N SER A 238 5.79 2.29 2.36
CA SER A 238 4.63 3.16 2.60
C SER A 238 4.99 4.57 3.07
N SER A 239 6.23 4.80 3.51
CA SER A 239 6.66 6.11 3.99
C SER A 239 6.99 7.06 2.84
N THR A 240 7.46 6.51 1.71
CA THR A 240 7.81 7.28 0.52
C THR A 240 6.88 7.04 -0.67
N SER A 241 5.93 6.09 -0.56
CA SER A 241 5.11 5.63 -1.68
C SER A 241 5.98 5.20 -2.87
N GLU A 242 6.96 4.33 -2.60
CA GLU A 242 7.84 3.75 -3.60
C GLU A 242 7.87 2.22 -3.43
N VAL A 243 8.25 1.50 -4.49
CA VAL A 243 8.59 0.08 -4.40
C VAL A 243 10.09 -0.08 -4.58
N VAL A 244 10.76 -0.66 -3.59
CA VAL A 244 12.19 -0.94 -3.64
C VAL A 244 12.40 -2.36 -4.13
N VAL A 245 13.27 -2.53 -5.12
CA VAL A 245 13.60 -3.83 -5.71
C VAL A 245 14.99 -4.24 -5.28
N PHE A 246 15.06 -5.41 -4.64
CA PHE A 246 16.29 -6.03 -4.23
C PHE A 246 16.59 -7.27 -5.07
N GLU A 247 17.86 -7.46 -5.36
CA GLU A 247 18.41 -8.67 -5.96
C GLU A 247 19.17 -9.45 -4.90
N SER A 248 18.96 -10.76 -4.83
CA SER A 248 19.90 -11.69 -4.21
C SER A 248 20.51 -12.58 -5.30
N PRO A 249 21.83 -12.54 -5.53
CA PRO A 249 22.50 -13.57 -6.30
C PRO A 249 22.42 -14.91 -5.56
N ARG A 250 22.37 -16.01 -6.32
CA ARG A 250 22.46 -17.38 -5.79
C ARG A 250 23.90 -17.82 -5.51
#